data_AF-A0A955GMI4-F1
#
_entry.id   AF-A0A955GMI4-F1
#
_cell.length_a   1.000
_cell.length_b   1.000
_cell.length_c   1.000
_cell.angle_alpha   90.00
_cell.angle_beta   90.00
_cell.angle_gamma   90.00
#
_symmetry.space_group_name_H-M   'P 1'
#
loop_
_entity.id
_entity.type
_entity.pdbx_description
1 polymer ?
#
loop_
_entity_poly.entity_id
_entity_poly.type
_entity_poly.pdbx_seq_one_letter_code
_entity_poly.pdbx_strand_id
1 'polypeptide(L)'
;MKNIKDLNTKVHLSKKTVVIVLSAILLLIVALSVVLFTLNKKSGNELVKVDFSKVDPQAVYYYDQQKVDDITKQSFAAKDYPKAAHAIAVAYFAKGEYGKSVEKYQEIVDTTNPSYDIYYDYAVAAYNNKDKTKALELLDKAIATVKLSQMSKDDKSVIIDRINNKKSAMTDVSK
;
A
#
# COMPACT_ATOMS: atom_id res chain seq x y z
N MET A 1 -57.42 13.82 -39.38
CA MET A 1 -56.09 14.25 -38.86
C MET A 1 -56.31 15.44 -37.94
N LYS A 2 -56.13 15.27 -36.62
CA LYS A 2 -56.27 16.35 -35.62
C LYS A 2 -54.88 16.80 -35.18
N ASN A 3 -54.67 18.12 -35.18
CA ASN A 3 -53.40 18.84 -35.15
C ASN A 3 -52.62 18.65 -33.82
N ILE A 4 -51.33 18.33 -33.90
CA ILE A 4 -50.40 18.21 -32.75
C ILE A 4 -49.85 19.60 -32.37
N LYS A 5 -50.74 20.57 -32.09
CA LYS A 5 -50.31 21.95 -31.78
C LYS A 5 -50.63 22.46 -30.38
N ASP A 6 -51.33 21.69 -29.54
CA ASP A 6 -51.75 22.17 -28.21
C ASP A 6 -51.23 21.30 -27.05
N LEU A 7 -49.92 21.01 -27.02
CA LEU A 7 -49.26 20.44 -25.84
C LEU A 7 -48.24 21.39 -25.20
N ASN A 8 -48.53 22.69 -25.21
CA ASN A 8 -47.78 23.64 -24.38
C ASN A 8 -48.64 24.14 -23.21
N THR A 9 -49.04 23.21 -22.34
CA THR A 9 -49.55 23.56 -21.01
C THR A 9 -48.41 24.09 -20.16
N LYS A 10 -48.20 25.40 -20.20
CA LYS A 10 -47.44 26.13 -19.18
C LYS A 10 -48.14 25.92 -17.85
N VAL A 11 -47.57 25.08 -16.99
CA VAL A 11 -48.04 24.94 -15.60
C VAL A 11 -47.81 26.28 -14.91
N HIS A 12 -48.88 27.04 -14.69
CA HIS A 12 -48.79 28.32 -13.99
C HIS A 12 -48.88 28.04 -12.48
N LEU A 13 -47.72 27.75 -11.87
CA LEU A 13 -47.66 27.55 -10.42
C LEU A 13 -47.84 28.88 -9.69
N SER A 14 -48.71 28.88 -8.68
CA SER A 14 -48.85 30.03 -7.79
C SER A 14 -47.53 30.26 -7.03
N LYS A 15 -47.22 31.51 -6.66
CA LYS A 15 -46.02 31.83 -5.87
C LYS A 15 -45.92 30.97 -4.60
N LYS A 16 -47.04 30.67 -3.94
CA LYS A 16 -47.08 29.77 -2.76
C LYS A 16 -46.68 28.34 -3.12
N THR A 17 -47.17 27.81 -4.24
CA THR A 17 -46.82 26.46 -4.71
C THR A 17 -45.34 26.39 -5.09
N VAL A 18 -44.79 27.43 -5.73
CA VAL A 18 -43.35 27.50 -6.04
C VAL A 18 -42.51 27.49 -4.76
N VAL A 19 -42.88 28.28 -3.76
CA VAL A 19 -42.18 28.30 -2.45
C VAL A 19 -42.22 26.93 -1.79
N ILE A 20 -43.38 26.26 -1.75
CA ILE A 20 -43.52 24.92 -1.16
C ILE A 20 -42.64 23.89 -1.89
N VAL A 21 -42.64 23.90 -3.22
CA VAL A 21 -41.83 22.99 -4.03
C VAL A 21 -40.33 23.23 -3.80
N LEU A 22 -39.90 24.49 -3.75
CA LEU A 22 -38.51 24.84 -3.45
C LEU A 22 -38.10 24.41 -2.03
N SER A 23 -38.98 24.60 -1.04
CA SER A 23 -38.74 24.13 0.33
C SER A 23 -38.63 22.59 0.40
N ALA A 24 -39.47 21.86 -0.34
CA ALA A 24 -39.41 20.41 -0.40
C ALA A 24 -38.12 19.89 -1.07
N ILE A 25 -37.70 20.52 -2.17
CA ILE A 25 -36.43 20.20 -2.84
C ILE A 25 -35.24 20.45 -1.90
N LEU A 26 -35.25 21.58 -1.17
CA LEU A 26 -34.20 21.91 -0.22
C LEU A 26 -34.08 20.87 0.90
N LEU A 27 -35.21 20.43 1.47
CA LEU A 27 -35.22 19.37 2.48
C LEU A 27 -34.67 18.04 1.95
N LEU A 28 -34.97 17.71 0.69
CA LEU A 28 -34.51 16.48 0.05
C LEU A 28 -32.99 16.52 -0.21
N ILE A 29 -32.45 17.68 -0.59
CA ILE A 29 -31.00 17.90 -0.74
C ILE A 29 -30.30 17.78 0.62
N VAL A 30 -30.87 18.33 1.69
CA VAL A 30 -30.31 18.23 3.04
C VAL A 30 -30.31 16.77 3.50
N ALA A 31 -31.42 16.04 3.31
CA ALA A 31 -31.49 14.62 3.63
C ALA A 31 -30.47 13.78 2.85
N LEU A 32 -30.31 14.06 1.54
CA LEU A 32 -29.32 13.38 0.70
C LEU A 32 -27.88 13.69 1.16
N SER A 33 -27.61 14.93 1.56
CA SER A 33 -26.33 15.35 2.13
C SER A 33 -26.00 14.61 3.42
N VAL A 34 -26.99 14.42 4.31
CA VAL A 34 -26.82 13.64 5.55
C VAL A 34 -26.57 12.17 5.23
N VAL A 35 -27.31 11.58 4.28
CA VAL A 35 -27.08 10.19 3.85
C VAL A 35 -25.67 10.02 3.26
N LEU A 36 -25.24 10.92 2.36
CA LEU A 36 -23.89 10.92 1.81
C LEU A 36 -22.82 11.07 2.91
N PHE A 37 -23.04 11.93 3.90
CA PHE A 37 -22.15 12.08 5.05
C PHE A 37 -22.08 10.79 5.89
N THR A 38 -23.20 10.09 6.09
CA THR A 38 -23.22 8.80 6.80
C THR A 38 -22.59 7.65 6.00
N LEU A 39 -22.73 7.64 4.67
CA LEU A 39 -22.07 6.66 3.79
C LEU A 39 -20.56 6.93 3.67
N ASN A 40 -20.15 8.20 3.67
CA ASN A 40 -18.75 8.60 3.72
C ASN A 40 -18.08 8.34 5.09
N LYS A 41 -18.85 7.96 6.12
CA LYS A 41 -18.32 7.56 7.43
C LYS A 41 -17.64 6.18 7.41
N LYS A 42 -17.74 5.41 6.32
CA LYS A 42 -17.04 4.13 6.16
C LYS A 42 -15.65 4.27 5.50
N SER A 43 -14.87 5.20 6.03
CA SER A 43 -13.40 5.21 5.93
C SER A 43 -12.81 5.92 7.16
N GLY A 44 -13.46 5.76 8.32
CA GLY A 44 -12.83 6.03 9.60
C GLY A 44 -11.93 4.87 9.93
N ASN A 45 -10.73 4.82 9.34
CA ASN A 45 -9.67 3.98 9.86
C ASN A 45 -9.38 4.54 11.27
N GLU A 46 -9.96 3.91 12.30
CA GLU A 46 -9.45 4.08 13.65
C GLU A 46 -7.96 3.75 13.58
N LEU A 47 -7.13 4.73 13.93
CA LEU A 47 -5.70 4.54 14.07
C LEU A 47 -5.50 3.58 15.24
N VAL A 48 -5.52 2.28 14.94
CA VAL A 48 -5.02 1.27 15.86
C VAL A 48 -3.55 1.62 16.05
N LYS A 49 -3.21 2.15 17.23
CA LYS A 49 -1.83 2.44 17.61
C LYS A 49 -1.13 1.10 17.79
N VAL A 50 -0.58 0.57 16.70
CA VAL A 50 0.27 -0.61 16.74
C VAL A 50 1.58 -0.17 17.40
N ASP A 51 1.88 -0.79 18.53
CA ASP A 51 3.16 -0.60 19.20
C ASP A 51 4.22 -1.41 18.46
N PHE A 52 4.85 -0.78 17.47
CA PHE A 52 5.95 -1.37 16.71
C PHE A 52 7.18 -1.69 17.56
N SER A 53 7.25 -1.26 18.83
CA SER A 53 8.29 -1.74 19.75
C SER A 53 8.10 -3.22 20.14
N LYS A 54 6.89 -3.75 19.95
CA LYS A 54 6.54 -5.15 20.24
C LYS A 54 6.51 -6.03 19.00
N VAL A 55 6.55 -5.44 17.80
CA VAL A 55 6.70 -6.17 16.55
C VAL A 55 8.19 -6.36 16.34
N ASP A 56 8.72 -7.48 16.82
CA ASP A 56 10.11 -7.86 16.57
C ASP A 56 10.32 -7.95 15.04
N PRO A 57 11.15 -7.07 14.44
CA PRO A 57 11.42 -7.08 13.01
C PRO A 57 12.05 -8.40 12.52
N GLN A 58 12.65 -9.15 13.44
CA GLN A 58 13.26 -10.46 13.18
C GLN A 58 12.24 -11.62 13.33
N ALA A 59 11.17 -11.44 14.12
CA ALA A 59 10.10 -12.45 14.29
C ALA A 59 9.19 -12.60 13.06
N VAL A 60 9.42 -11.78 12.04
CA VAL A 60 8.71 -11.76 10.76
C VAL A 60 8.85 -13.07 9.96
N TYR A 61 9.70 -14.00 10.41
CA TYR A 61 9.96 -15.28 9.74
C TYR A 61 8.82 -16.32 9.86
N TYR A 62 7.82 -16.13 10.72
CA TYR A 62 6.74 -17.12 10.92
C TYR A 62 5.37 -16.48 11.20
N TYR A 63 4.78 -15.80 10.23
CA TYR A 63 3.36 -15.46 10.31
C TYR A 63 2.50 -16.62 9.78
N ASP A 64 1.53 -17.06 10.57
CA ASP A 64 0.40 -17.83 10.06
C ASP A 64 -0.45 -16.97 9.11
N GLN A 65 -1.23 -17.61 8.25
CA GLN A 65 -2.05 -16.95 7.22
C GLN A 65 -2.99 -15.87 7.80
N GLN A 66 -3.50 -16.09 9.02
CA GLN A 66 -4.42 -15.18 9.69
C GLN A 66 -3.70 -13.90 10.12
N LYS A 67 -2.50 -13.99 10.70
CA LYS A 67 -1.71 -12.82 11.09
C LYS A 67 -1.28 -11.96 9.89
N VAL A 68 -1.03 -12.58 8.73
CA VAL A 68 -0.77 -11.84 7.49
C VAL A 68 -2.02 -11.08 7.01
N ASP A 69 -3.20 -11.68 7.12
CA ASP A 69 -4.45 -10.97 6.79
C ASP A 69 -4.72 -9.82 7.75
N ASP A 70 -4.38 -9.99 9.02
CA ASP A 70 -4.56 -8.95 10.02
C ASP A 70 -3.60 -7.77 9.78
N ILE A 71 -2.33 -8.01 9.44
CA ILE A 71 -1.36 -6.94 9.20
C ILE A 71 -1.66 -6.15 7.92
N THR A 72 -2.18 -6.81 6.88
CA THR A 72 -2.50 -6.16 5.58
C THR A 72 -3.72 -5.26 5.63
N LYS A 73 -4.64 -5.46 6.59
CA LYS A 73 -5.85 -4.64 6.76
C LYS A 73 -5.65 -3.44 7.69
N GLN A 74 -4.49 -3.34 8.34
CA GLN A 74 -4.21 -2.28 9.30
C GLN A 74 -3.86 -0.96 8.60
N SER A 75 -4.26 0.15 9.23
CA SER A 75 -3.86 1.51 8.83
C SER A 75 -2.70 1.97 9.70
N PHE A 76 -1.65 2.51 9.08
CA PHE A 76 -0.43 2.88 9.77
C PHE A 76 -0.23 4.40 9.79
N ALA A 77 0.37 4.91 10.87
CA ALA A 77 0.78 6.31 10.91
C ALA A 77 1.91 6.55 9.89
N ALA A 78 1.93 7.72 9.26
CA ALA A 78 2.88 8.04 8.19
C ALA A 78 4.36 7.83 8.60
N LYS A 79 4.72 8.17 9.85
CA LYS A 79 6.09 7.99 10.37
C LYS A 79 6.52 6.52 10.51
N ASP A 80 5.56 5.62 10.70
CA ASP A 80 5.80 4.19 10.90
C ASP A 80 5.57 3.40 9.60
N TYR A 81 5.15 4.10 8.55
CA TYR A 81 4.78 3.53 7.26
C TYR A 81 5.88 2.66 6.62
N PRO A 82 7.17 3.05 6.61
CA PRO A 82 8.20 2.21 5.99
C PRO A 82 8.38 0.86 6.69
N LYS A 83 8.30 0.83 8.02
CA LYS A 83 8.37 -0.41 8.82
C LYS A 83 7.13 -1.27 8.60
N ALA A 84 5.97 -0.64 8.56
CA ALA A 84 4.71 -1.34 8.29
C ALA A 84 4.67 -1.93 6.88
N ALA A 85 5.10 -1.17 5.88
CA ALA A 85 5.20 -1.61 4.49
C ALA A 85 6.18 -2.78 4.36
N HIS A 86 7.31 -2.77 5.08
CA HIS A 86 8.24 -3.90 5.11
C HIS A 86 7.58 -5.15 5.69
N ALA A 87 6.91 -5.04 6.84
CA ALA A 87 6.22 -6.15 7.46
C ALA A 87 5.13 -6.74 6.54
N ILE A 88 4.35 -5.89 5.86
CA ILE A 88 3.37 -6.33 4.86
C ILE A 88 4.05 -7.01 3.67
N ALA A 89 5.17 -6.48 3.18
CA ALA A 89 5.91 -7.05 2.05
C ALA A 89 6.39 -8.47 2.37
N VAL A 90 6.93 -8.70 3.58
CA VAL A 90 7.33 -10.04 4.01
C VAL A 90 6.13 -10.96 4.18
N ALA A 91 5.02 -10.44 4.71
CA ALA A 91 3.81 -11.20 4.88
C ALA A 91 3.25 -11.70 3.52
N TYR A 92 3.27 -10.86 2.48
CA TYR A 92 2.96 -11.29 1.11
C TYR A 92 3.98 -12.29 0.56
N PHE A 93 5.27 -12.10 0.84
CA PHE A 93 6.30 -13.04 0.44
C PHE A 93 6.06 -14.44 1.03
N ALA A 94 5.72 -14.52 2.33
CA ALA A 94 5.43 -15.77 3.02
C ALA A 94 4.21 -16.51 2.44
N LYS A 95 3.27 -15.78 1.86
CA LYS A 95 2.13 -16.35 1.11
C LYS A 95 2.45 -16.81 -0.31
N GLY A 96 3.67 -16.55 -0.78
CA GLY A 96 4.04 -16.74 -2.19
C GLY A 96 3.48 -15.65 -3.12
N GLU A 97 2.89 -14.58 -2.57
CA GLU A 97 2.34 -13.45 -3.32
C GLU A 97 3.46 -12.45 -3.68
N TYR A 98 4.46 -12.93 -4.41
CA TYR A 98 5.72 -12.20 -4.66
C TYR A 98 5.52 -10.85 -5.38
N GLY A 99 4.53 -10.74 -6.27
CA GLY A 99 4.20 -9.48 -6.94
C GLY A 99 3.76 -8.38 -5.95
N LYS A 100 2.88 -8.71 -4.99
CA LYS A 100 2.44 -7.75 -3.96
C LYS A 100 3.55 -7.42 -2.96
N SER A 101 4.43 -8.39 -2.68
CA SER A 101 5.64 -8.15 -1.91
C SER A 101 6.53 -7.12 -2.60
N VAL A 102 6.78 -7.30 -3.91
CA VAL A 102 7.54 -6.37 -4.76
C VAL A 102 6.93 -4.96 -4.74
N GLU A 103 5.62 -4.84 -4.89
CA GLU A 103 4.91 -3.53 -4.82
C GLU A 103 5.17 -2.81 -3.51
N LYS A 104 5.10 -3.52 -2.38
CA LYS A 104 5.32 -2.92 -1.06
C LYS A 104 6.77 -2.52 -0.82
N TYR A 105 7.72 -3.32 -1.29
CA TYR A 105 9.12 -2.90 -1.26
C TYR A 105 9.41 -1.72 -2.18
N GLN A 106 8.79 -1.65 -3.37
CA GLN A 106 8.91 -0.50 -4.27
C GLN A 106 8.48 0.79 -3.57
N GLU A 107 7.35 0.73 -2.87
CA GLU A 107 6.83 1.87 -2.12
C GLU A 107 7.81 2.37 -1.03
N ILE A 108 8.49 1.47 -0.33
CA ILE A 108 9.51 1.83 0.66
C ILE A 108 10.67 2.57 0.00
N VAL A 109 11.21 2.04 -1.10
CA VAL A 109 12.38 2.65 -1.78
C VAL A 109 12.03 3.95 -2.50
N ASP A 110 10.77 4.15 -2.90
CA ASP A 110 10.30 5.38 -3.53
C ASP A 110 10.09 6.53 -2.52
N THR A 111 9.80 6.18 -1.27
CA THR A 111 9.43 7.17 -0.22
C THR A 111 10.53 7.38 0.81
N THR A 112 11.58 6.56 0.83
CA THR A 112 12.63 6.60 1.84
C THR A 112 14.02 6.34 1.25
N ASN A 113 15.05 6.47 2.09
CA ASN A 113 16.39 5.97 1.79
C ASN A 113 16.70 4.78 2.72
N PRO A 114 16.25 3.56 2.36
CA PRO A 114 16.31 2.44 3.29
C PRO A 114 17.71 1.84 3.38
N SER A 115 17.92 1.07 4.45
CA SER A 115 19.14 0.30 4.67
C SER A 115 19.28 -0.88 3.69
N TYR A 116 20.45 -1.51 3.69
CA TYR A 116 20.80 -2.55 2.72
C TYR A 116 19.90 -3.80 2.79
N ASP A 117 19.35 -4.09 3.97
CA ASP A 117 18.46 -5.22 4.27
C ASP A 117 17.16 -5.11 3.49
N ILE A 118 16.56 -3.92 3.40
CA ILE A 118 15.37 -3.69 2.57
C ILE A 118 15.67 -3.96 1.09
N TYR A 119 16.80 -3.48 0.58
CA TYR A 119 17.22 -3.76 -0.80
C TYR A 119 17.48 -5.26 -1.02
N TYR A 120 18.05 -5.95 -0.03
CA TYR A 120 18.29 -7.39 -0.08
C TYR A 120 16.98 -8.18 -0.13
N ASP A 121 16.05 -7.91 0.80
CA ASP A 121 14.76 -8.60 0.83
C ASP A 121 13.94 -8.30 -0.43
N TYR A 122 13.99 -7.06 -0.91
CA TYR A 122 13.35 -6.69 -2.16
C TYR A 122 13.94 -7.48 -3.35
N ALA A 123 15.27 -7.64 -3.41
CA ALA A 123 15.89 -8.47 -4.44
C ALA A 123 15.39 -9.93 -4.38
N VAL A 124 15.21 -10.49 -3.18
CA VAL A 124 14.66 -11.84 -2.99
C VAL A 124 13.22 -11.92 -3.48
N ALA A 125 12.38 -10.95 -3.15
CA ALA A 125 11.01 -10.87 -3.63
C ALA A 125 10.96 -10.76 -5.17
N ALA A 126 11.77 -9.88 -5.77
CA ALA A 126 11.86 -9.70 -7.22
C ALA A 126 12.30 -10.98 -7.94
N TYR A 127 13.31 -11.68 -7.41
CA TYR A 127 13.78 -12.94 -7.98
C TYR A 127 12.69 -14.03 -7.96
N ASN A 128 11.97 -14.15 -6.85
CA ASN A 128 10.85 -15.09 -6.74
C ASN A 128 9.67 -14.71 -7.65
N ASN A 129 9.47 -13.40 -7.86
CA ASN A 129 8.57 -12.85 -8.87
C ASN A 129 9.09 -12.95 -10.31
N LYS A 130 10.15 -13.74 -10.55
CA LYS A 130 10.75 -14.02 -11.87
C LYS A 130 11.42 -12.83 -12.55
N ASP A 131 11.66 -11.74 -11.82
CA ASP A 131 12.40 -10.58 -12.30
C ASP A 131 13.87 -10.66 -11.84
N LYS A 132 14.63 -11.51 -12.52
CA LYS A 132 16.06 -11.74 -12.21
C LYS A 132 16.90 -10.48 -12.42
N THR A 133 16.61 -9.70 -13.47
CA THR A 133 17.36 -8.47 -13.77
C THR A 133 17.22 -7.47 -12.63
N LYS A 134 15.98 -7.16 -12.22
CA LYS A 134 15.73 -6.26 -11.10
C LYS A 134 16.31 -6.77 -9.80
N ALA A 135 16.24 -8.07 -9.53
CA ALA A 135 16.84 -8.66 -8.35
C ALA A 135 18.35 -8.39 -8.28
N LEU A 136 19.08 -8.57 -9.39
CA LEU A 136 20.52 -8.33 -9.43
C LEU A 136 20.85 -6.84 -9.23
N GLU A 137 20.09 -5.94 -9.85
CA GLU A 137 20.23 -4.49 -9.63
C GLU A 137 20.00 -4.08 -8.17
N LEU A 138 19.01 -4.68 -7.51
CA LEU A 138 18.71 -4.44 -6.10
C LEU A 138 19.83 -4.95 -5.17
N LEU A 139 20.46 -6.09 -5.50
CA LEU A 139 21.64 -6.55 -4.75
C LEU A 139 22.84 -5.60 -4.91
N ASP A 140 23.03 -5.02 -6.09
CA ASP A 140 24.06 -4.00 -6.31
C ASP A 140 23.79 -2.73 -5.49
N LYS A 141 22.52 -2.30 -5.41
CA LYS A 141 22.11 -1.22 -4.51
C LYS A 141 22.37 -1.56 -3.04
N ALA A 142 22.06 -2.79 -2.61
CA ALA A 142 22.35 -3.23 -1.24
C ALA A 142 23.86 -3.13 -0.92
N ILE A 143 24.74 -3.60 -1.81
CA ILE A 143 26.20 -3.47 -1.65
C ILE A 143 26.63 -2.00 -1.58
N ALA A 144 26.07 -1.13 -2.44
CA ALA A 144 26.37 0.29 -2.42
C ALA A 144 25.98 0.93 -1.07
N THR A 145 24.80 0.61 -0.54
CA THR A 145 24.34 1.08 0.77
C THR A 145 25.25 0.61 1.90
N VAL A 146 25.72 -0.66 1.87
CA VAL A 146 26.70 -1.16 2.86
C VAL A 146 28.01 -0.39 2.79
N LYS A 147 28.54 -0.12 1.59
CA LYS A 147 29.78 0.63 1.41
C LYS A 147 29.69 2.04 2.00
N LEU A 148 28.56 2.71 1.80
CA LEU A 148 28.28 4.06 2.30
C LEU A 148 27.90 4.12 3.79
N SER A 149 27.54 2.99 4.40
CA SER A 149 27.17 2.93 5.83
C SER A 149 28.34 3.25 6.77
N GLN A 150 28.05 3.58 8.02
CA GLN A 150 29.07 3.81 9.07
C GLN A 150 29.52 2.54 9.79
N MET A 151 29.23 1.36 9.23
CA MET A 151 29.59 0.06 9.80
C MET A 151 31.11 -0.16 9.82
N SER A 152 31.59 -1.06 10.68
CA SER A 152 32.99 -1.45 10.70
C SER A 152 33.41 -2.09 9.37
N LYS A 153 34.70 -2.06 9.03
CA LYS A 153 35.20 -2.71 7.81
C LYS A 153 34.87 -4.21 7.79
N ASP A 154 34.98 -4.86 8.95
CA ASP A 154 34.73 -6.29 9.10
C ASP A 154 33.25 -6.62 8.87
N ASP A 155 32.34 -5.85 9.47
CA ASP A 155 30.90 -6.04 9.25
C ASP A 155 30.51 -5.81 7.79
N LYS A 156 31.08 -4.77 7.15
CA LYS A 156 30.86 -4.51 5.72
C LYS A 156 31.31 -5.69 4.87
N SER A 157 32.47 -6.27 5.17
CA SER A 157 32.99 -7.43 4.44
C SER A 157 32.03 -8.60 4.53
N VAL A 158 31.63 -8.99 5.74
CA VAL A 158 30.71 -10.12 5.97
C VAL A 158 29.39 -9.93 5.24
N ILE A 159 28.83 -8.72 5.27
CA ILE A 159 27.55 -8.45 4.61
C ILE A 159 27.70 -8.46 3.09
N ILE A 160 28.74 -7.84 2.55
CA ILE A 160 29.00 -7.81 1.11
C ILE A 160 29.23 -9.24 0.58
N ASP A 161 29.97 -10.08 1.31
CA ASP A 161 30.19 -11.48 0.95
C ASP A 161 28.87 -12.27 0.91
N ARG A 162 28.00 -12.07 1.90
CA ARG A 162 26.65 -12.66 1.90
C ARG A 162 25.82 -12.22 0.69
N ILE A 163 25.86 -10.93 0.35
CA ILE A 163 25.12 -10.40 -0.81
C ILE A 163 25.67 -10.98 -2.11
N ASN A 164 27.00 -11.03 -2.25
CA ASN A 164 27.67 -11.63 -3.42
C ASN A 164 27.32 -13.11 -3.58
N ASN A 165 27.34 -13.90 -2.49
CA ASN A 165 26.94 -15.30 -2.53
C ASN A 165 25.50 -15.46 -3.00
N LYS A 166 24.58 -14.59 -2.53
CA LYS A 166 23.20 -14.59 -3.02
C LYS A 166 23.12 -14.23 -4.50
N LYS A 167 23.90 -13.25 -4.95
CA LYS A 167 23.98 -12.81 -6.35
C LYS A 167 24.44 -13.95 -7.25
N SER A 168 25.52 -14.64 -6.88
CA SER A 168 26.03 -15.83 -7.58
C SER A 168 24.99 -16.95 -7.64
N ALA A 169 24.32 -17.24 -6.52
CA ALA A 169 23.26 -18.23 -6.51
C ALA A 169 22.12 -17.88 -7.47
N MET A 170 21.75 -16.60 -7.62
CA MET A 170 20.73 -16.16 -8.56
C MET A 170 21.20 -16.22 -10.03
N THR A 171 22.50 -16.08 -10.30
CA THR A 171 23.05 -16.19 -11.65
C THR A 171 23.16 -17.63 -12.12
N ASP A 172 23.46 -18.58 -11.22
CA ASP A 172 23.82 -19.95 -11.59
C ASP A 172 22.64 -20.88 -11.91
N VAL A 173 21.41 -20.57 -11.46
CA VAL A 173 20.19 -21.40 -11.73
C VAL A 173 19.69 -21.32 -13.18
N SER A 174 20.46 -20.78 -14.12
CA SER A 174 20.12 -20.73 -15.55
C SER A 174 20.82 -21.82 -16.37
N LYS A 175 21.10 -22.99 -15.79
CA LYS A 175 21.58 -24.19 -16.51
C LYS A 175 20.56 -25.31 -16.45
#